data_AF-A0A142FVL2-F1
#
_entry.id   AF-A0A142FVL2-F1
#
_cell.length_a   1.000
_cell.length_b   1.000
_cell.length_c   1.000
_cell.angle_alpha   90.00
_cell.angle_beta   90.00
_cell.angle_gamma   90.00
#
_symmetry.space_group_name_H-M   'P 1'
#
loop_
_entity.id
_entity.type
_entity.pdbx_description
1 polymer ?
#
loop_
_entity_poly.entity_id
_entity_poly.type
_entity_poly.pdbx_seq_one_letter_code
_entity_poly.pdbx_strand_id
1 'polypeptide(L)'
;MSYREKLLKEGKSGRRSAKASKTSGQDTALPPVAERIAQVQLNTVTGEITILDANGADLGNEAMAVAKAYANEALKENLAEQVDAHNRMMEQIGSIHLGTPAPNQFPQLVPEPFDQPEPVLPEPRKLDWKAWLCPARRNAILNSNERRVSEHQRQQLQWQSERENHRRKEGQRAALYQRAQQASVPAMELVLDDHLMDIDWPQETCLSFELSADGKVLMLDVDLPEIEDFPKTELRLYQRGIGVSVKELSDTALRKLYMAHVHGMGFRLIGEGFACAPSVETVVLSGFTQVTNAATGRVEDKYLYSVKVKREAWGAIQFGNLGQVDPVEALAAFELRRDMTKTGIFRAIEPWGS
;
A
#
# COMPACT_ATOMS: atom_id res chain seq x y z
N MET A 1 -7.81 13.84 -11.33
CA MET A 1 -8.81 14.88 -11.63
C MET A 1 -9.48 15.26 -10.32
N SER A 2 -9.44 16.52 -9.93
CA SER A 2 -10.08 17.03 -8.71
C SER A 2 -11.61 16.98 -8.86
N TYR A 3 -12.34 16.77 -7.76
CA TYR A 3 -13.82 16.77 -7.74
C TYR A 3 -14.41 18.05 -8.37
N ARG A 4 -13.74 19.20 -8.15
CA ARG A 4 -14.05 20.49 -8.77
C ARG A 4 -13.99 20.45 -10.31
N GLU A 5 -13.04 19.71 -10.88
CA GLU A 5 -12.90 19.58 -12.34
C GLU A 5 -14.02 18.72 -12.94
N LYS A 6 -14.50 17.69 -12.21
CA LYS A 6 -15.66 16.89 -12.61
C LYS A 6 -16.95 17.72 -12.60
N LEU A 7 -17.18 18.52 -11.56
CA LEU A 7 -18.30 19.48 -11.44
C LEU A 7 -18.37 20.46 -12.63
N LEU A 8 -17.24 21.05 -13.02
CA LEU A 8 -17.17 22.01 -14.12
C LEU A 8 -17.38 21.35 -15.51
N LYS A 9 -17.12 20.05 -15.63
CA LYS A 9 -17.28 19.29 -16.87
C LYS A 9 -18.72 18.81 -17.08
N GLU A 10 -19.40 18.36 -16.02
CA GLU A 10 -20.81 17.93 -16.08
C GLU A 10 -21.75 19.10 -16.40
N GLY A 11 -21.49 20.30 -15.88
CA GLY A 11 -22.27 21.51 -16.19
C GLY A 11 -22.26 21.94 -17.67
N LYS A 12 -21.36 21.40 -18.50
CA LYS A 12 -21.27 21.72 -19.95
C LYS A 12 -21.81 20.63 -20.87
N SER A 13 -22.17 19.45 -20.34
CA SER A 13 -22.52 18.27 -21.13
C SER A 13 -24.02 17.94 -21.06
N GLY A 14 -24.86 18.77 -21.69
CA GLY A 14 -26.30 18.54 -21.78
C GLY A 14 -26.88 18.86 -23.16
N ARG A 15 -26.71 17.96 -24.14
CA ARG A 15 -27.49 18.02 -25.39
C ARG A 15 -27.77 16.63 -25.96
N ARG A 16 -28.94 16.06 -25.63
CA ARG A 16 -29.69 15.12 -26.51
C ARG A 16 -31.19 15.06 -26.17
N SER A 17 -31.97 15.31 -27.22
CA SER A 17 -33.42 15.27 -27.50
C SER A 17 -34.47 14.77 -26.48
N ALA A 18 -35.30 15.73 -26.04
CA ALA A 18 -36.77 15.85 -26.13
C ALA A 18 -37.73 14.78 -25.57
N LYS A 19 -38.42 15.14 -24.47
CA LYS A 19 -39.90 15.28 -24.43
C LYS A 19 -40.32 16.29 -23.35
N ALA A 20 -41.33 17.10 -23.67
CA ALA A 20 -41.63 18.39 -23.05
C ALA A 20 -42.13 18.32 -21.59
N SER A 21 -41.50 19.11 -20.71
CA SER A 21 -42.18 19.79 -19.60
C SER A 21 -41.72 21.24 -19.54
N LYS A 22 -42.67 22.17 -19.44
CA LYS A 22 -42.42 23.60 -19.26
C LYS A 22 -41.69 23.85 -17.94
N THR A 23 -40.44 24.31 -18.03
CA THR A 23 -39.81 25.08 -16.95
C THR A 23 -38.94 26.17 -17.58
N SER A 24 -39.12 27.38 -17.06
CA SER A 24 -38.42 28.61 -17.41
C SER A 24 -36.91 28.43 -17.58
N GLY A 25 -36.38 28.95 -18.68
CA GLY A 25 -34.94 29.14 -18.84
C GLY A 25 -34.42 30.14 -17.82
N GLN A 26 -33.72 29.64 -16.81
CA GLN A 26 -32.69 30.39 -16.10
C GLN A 26 -31.35 29.85 -16.61
N ASP A 27 -30.45 30.76 -16.98
CA ASP A 27 -29.01 30.47 -17.06
C ASP A 27 -28.61 29.79 -15.75
N THR A 28 -28.28 28.49 -15.80
CA THR A 28 -27.86 27.72 -14.62
C THR A 28 -26.45 28.13 -14.22
N ALA A 29 -26.33 29.30 -13.61
CA ALA A 29 -25.16 29.61 -12.80
C ALA A 29 -25.07 28.56 -11.68
N LEU A 30 -23.90 27.92 -11.56
CA LEU A 30 -23.63 26.99 -10.47
C LEU A 30 -23.86 27.70 -9.13
N PRO A 31 -24.55 27.07 -8.16
CA PRO A 31 -24.71 27.65 -6.83
C PRO A 31 -23.34 27.98 -6.22
N PRO A 32 -23.17 29.09 -5.47
CA PRO A 32 -21.87 29.48 -4.90
C PRO A 32 -21.22 28.39 -4.04
N VAL A 33 -22.03 27.55 -3.38
CA VAL A 33 -21.54 26.41 -2.59
C VAL A 33 -20.85 25.35 -3.46
N ALA A 34 -21.23 25.19 -4.74
CA ALA A 34 -20.63 24.22 -5.65
C ALA A 34 -19.13 24.51 -5.88
N GLU A 35 -18.73 25.78 -5.91
CA GLU A 35 -17.34 26.19 -6.10
C GLU A 35 -16.46 25.88 -4.88
N ARG A 36 -17.08 25.69 -3.72
CA ARG A 36 -16.41 25.37 -2.46
C ARG A 36 -16.23 23.87 -2.26
N ILE A 37 -16.97 23.02 -2.96
CA ILE A 37 -16.87 21.56 -2.78
C ILE A 37 -15.52 21.07 -3.31
N ALA A 38 -14.72 20.48 -2.43
CA ALA A 38 -13.42 19.90 -2.77
C ALA A 38 -13.43 18.38 -2.66
N GLN A 39 -14.15 17.81 -1.69
CA GLN A 39 -14.11 16.39 -1.38
C GLN A 39 -15.47 15.87 -0.89
N VAL A 40 -15.72 14.59 -1.13
CA VAL A 40 -16.81 13.82 -0.52
C VAL A 40 -16.17 12.78 0.38
N GLN A 41 -16.67 12.65 1.61
CA GLN A 41 -16.18 11.68 2.58
C GLN A 41 -17.33 10.78 3.05
N LEU A 42 -17.10 9.48 3.07
CA LEU A 42 -17.99 8.49 3.64
C LEU A 42 -17.47 8.07 5.01
N ASN A 43 -18.31 8.19 6.04
CA ASN A 43 -18.05 7.53 7.31
C ASN A 43 -18.38 6.03 7.17
N THR A 44 -17.37 5.17 7.25
CA THR A 44 -17.51 3.72 7.03
C THR A 44 -18.17 2.98 8.20
N VAL A 45 -18.36 3.65 9.34
CA VAL A 45 -19.06 3.12 10.53
C VAL A 45 -20.54 3.50 10.50
N THR A 46 -20.87 4.74 10.16
CA THR A 46 -22.26 5.24 10.20
C THR A 46 -22.96 5.25 8.84
N GLY A 47 -22.20 5.25 7.74
CA GLY A 47 -22.71 5.44 6.38
C GLY A 47 -23.04 6.88 6.03
N GLU A 48 -22.72 7.82 6.92
CA GLU A 48 -22.92 9.25 6.71
C GLU A 48 -22.01 9.78 5.61
N ILE A 49 -22.56 10.61 4.73
CA ILE A 49 -21.84 11.22 3.61
C ILE A 49 -21.69 12.71 3.90
N THR A 50 -20.46 13.17 4.03
CA THR A 50 -20.12 14.55 4.32
C THR A 50 -19.48 15.19 3.09
N ILE A 51 -19.82 16.44 2.79
CA ILE A 51 -19.24 17.19 1.67
C ILE A 51 -18.34 18.27 2.24
N LEU A 52 -17.06 18.18 1.92
CA LEU A 52 -16.02 19.02 2.51
C LEU A 52 -15.51 20.08 1.52
N ASP A 53 -15.09 21.22 2.07
CA ASP A 53 -14.30 22.20 1.32
C ASP A 53 -12.80 21.86 1.29
N ALA A 54 -12.01 22.72 0.64
CA ALA A 54 -10.56 22.52 0.47
C ALA A 54 -9.78 22.50 1.80
N ASN A 55 -10.37 22.99 2.89
CA ASN A 55 -9.78 22.97 4.23
C ASN A 55 -10.32 21.81 5.09
N GLY A 56 -11.17 20.93 4.52
CA GLY A 56 -11.79 19.82 5.25
C GLY A 56 -13.00 20.21 6.10
N ALA A 57 -13.56 21.43 5.94
CA ALA A 57 -14.76 21.84 6.68
C ALA A 57 -16.03 21.31 6.00
N ASP A 58 -16.96 20.78 6.80
CA ASP A 58 -18.26 20.32 6.34
C ASP A 58 -19.12 21.48 5.81
N LEU A 59 -19.59 21.34 4.57
CA LEU A 59 -20.44 22.27 3.87
C LEU A 59 -21.94 22.00 4.09
N GLY A 60 -22.28 20.89 4.74
CA GLY A 60 -23.61 20.56 5.21
C GLY A 60 -24.63 20.22 4.10
N ASN A 61 -25.91 20.27 4.49
CA ASN A 61 -27.02 19.79 3.66
C ASN A 61 -27.22 20.55 2.35
N GLU A 62 -26.87 21.84 2.31
CA GLU A 62 -26.96 22.65 1.09
C GLU A 62 -25.99 22.13 0.02
N ALA A 63 -24.74 21.87 0.40
CA ALA A 63 -23.76 21.28 -0.50
C ALA A 63 -24.16 19.89 -0.96
N MET A 64 -24.72 19.07 -0.06
CA MET A 64 -25.27 17.76 -0.42
C MET A 64 -26.38 17.85 -1.47
N ALA A 65 -27.34 18.78 -1.29
CA ALA A 65 -28.40 18.99 -2.27
C ALA A 65 -27.84 19.44 -3.63
N VAL A 66 -26.84 20.34 -3.62
CA VAL A 66 -26.18 20.81 -4.83
C VAL A 66 -25.40 19.70 -5.52
N ALA A 67 -24.65 18.88 -4.78
CA ALA A 67 -23.94 17.73 -5.34
C ALA A 67 -24.91 16.70 -5.96
N LYS A 68 -26.04 16.42 -5.29
CA LYS A 68 -27.08 15.54 -5.83
C LYS A 68 -27.72 16.07 -7.13
N ALA A 69 -27.87 17.39 -7.26
CA ALA A 69 -28.54 18.02 -8.40
C ALA A 69 -27.61 18.23 -9.60
N TYR A 70 -26.34 18.61 -9.36
CA TYR A 70 -25.42 19.07 -10.39
C TYR A 70 -24.20 18.15 -10.61
N ALA A 71 -23.93 17.20 -9.70
CA ALA A 71 -22.80 16.27 -9.77
C ALA A 71 -23.18 14.85 -9.35
N ASN A 72 -24.39 14.40 -9.72
CA ASN A 72 -24.96 13.15 -9.23
C ASN A 72 -24.09 11.93 -9.57
N GLU A 73 -23.60 11.86 -10.80
CA GLU A 73 -22.79 10.73 -11.27
C GLU A 73 -21.40 10.77 -10.65
N ALA A 74 -20.71 11.92 -10.63
CA ALA A 74 -19.44 12.07 -9.92
C ALA A 74 -19.54 11.72 -8.42
N LEU A 75 -20.65 12.08 -7.76
CA LEU A 75 -20.92 11.72 -6.36
C LEU A 75 -21.10 10.21 -6.18
N LYS A 76 -21.87 9.55 -7.06
CA LYS A 76 -22.02 8.09 -7.04
C LYS A 76 -20.71 7.35 -7.31
N GLU A 77 -19.95 7.79 -8.31
CA GLU A 77 -18.62 7.22 -8.63
C GLU A 77 -17.70 7.30 -7.43
N ASN A 78 -17.62 8.47 -6.78
CA ASN A 78 -16.74 8.63 -5.63
C ASN A 78 -17.19 7.79 -4.42
N LEU A 79 -18.50 7.68 -4.17
CA LEU A 79 -19.02 6.78 -3.14
C LEU A 79 -18.75 5.31 -3.48
N ALA A 80 -18.87 4.92 -4.75
CA ALA A 80 -18.52 3.58 -5.21
C ALA A 80 -17.03 3.29 -4.97
N GLU A 81 -16.14 4.22 -5.32
CA GLU A 81 -14.70 4.10 -5.07
C GLU A 81 -14.39 3.89 -3.58
N GLN A 82 -15.03 4.65 -2.68
CA GLN A 82 -14.84 4.52 -1.22
C GLN A 82 -15.42 3.21 -0.67
N VAL A 83 -16.63 2.83 -1.09
CA VAL A 83 -17.26 1.55 -0.69
C VAL A 83 -16.42 0.36 -1.17
N ASP A 84 -15.97 0.40 -2.43
CA ASP A 84 -15.14 -0.66 -2.98
C ASP A 84 -13.77 -0.69 -2.30
N ALA A 85 -13.17 0.46 -1.96
CA ALA A 85 -11.91 0.50 -1.22
C ALA A 85 -12.04 -0.15 0.17
N HIS A 86 -13.10 0.18 0.92
CA HIS A 86 -13.38 -0.41 2.23
C HIS A 86 -13.59 -1.92 2.15
N ASN A 87 -14.38 -2.38 1.17
CA ASN A 87 -14.65 -3.82 0.99
C ASN A 87 -13.43 -4.58 0.44
N ARG A 88 -12.58 -3.96 -0.39
CA ARG A 88 -11.31 -4.55 -0.84
C ARG A 88 -10.34 -4.77 0.31
N MET A 89 -10.22 -3.80 1.22
CA MET A 89 -9.40 -3.95 2.43
C MET A 89 -9.84 -5.18 3.24
N MET A 90 -11.15 -5.35 3.44
CA MET A 90 -11.71 -6.54 4.09
C MET A 90 -11.33 -7.86 3.40
N GLU A 91 -11.35 -7.89 2.06
CA GLU A 91 -10.94 -9.06 1.28
C GLU A 91 -9.43 -9.34 1.43
N GLN A 92 -8.58 -8.30 1.30
CA GLN A 92 -7.12 -8.41 1.44
C GLN A 92 -6.70 -8.93 2.83
N ILE A 93 -7.36 -8.48 3.89
CA ILE A 93 -7.16 -8.99 5.25
C ILE A 93 -7.37 -10.51 5.30
N GLY A 94 -8.43 -11.02 4.68
CA GLY A 94 -8.73 -12.46 4.64
C GLY A 94 -7.85 -13.27 3.69
N SER A 95 -7.18 -12.62 2.73
CA SER A 95 -6.53 -13.29 1.61
C SER A 95 -5.02 -13.05 1.50
N ILE A 96 -4.37 -12.50 2.54
CA ILE A 96 -2.93 -12.17 2.52
C ILE A 96 -2.01 -13.37 2.17
N HIS A 97 -2.44 -14.58 2.55
CA HIS A 97 -1.76 -15.84 2.25
C HIS A 97 -1.76 -16.23 0.77
N LEU A 98 -2.59 -15.60 -0.08
CA LEU A 98 -2.68 -15.97 -1.49
C LEU A 98 -1.41 -15.61 -2.28
N GLY A 99 -0.64 -14.62 -1.82
CA GLY A 99 0.62 -14.26 -2.46
C GLY A 99 1.82 -15.04 -1.94
N THR A 100 1.63 -16.06 -1.10
CA THR A 100 2.73 -16.84 -0.54
C THR A 100 3.52 -17.58 -1.62
N PRO A 101 4.84 -17.37 -1.74
CA PRO A 101 5.64 -18.08 -2.73
C PRO A 101 5.85 -19.54 -2.35
N ALA A 102 6.10 -20.36 -3.37
CA ALA A 102 6.59 -21.71 -3.16
C ALA A 102 8.03 -21.68 -2.58
N PRO A 103 8.45 -22.69 -1.78
CA PRO A 103 9.77 -22.68 -1.12
C PRO A 103 10.97 -22.68 -2.08
N ASN A 104 10.76 -23.01 -3.37
CA ASN A 104 11.77 -23.02 -4.41
C ASN A 104 11.67 -21.80 -5.36
N GLN A 105 10.75 -20.87 -5.10
CA GLN A 105 10.54 -19.66 -5.89
C GLN A 105 11.29 -18.49 -5.25
N PHE A 106 12.59 -18.40 -5.53
CA PHE A 106 13.42 -17.29 -5.05
C PHE A 106 12.90 -15.93 -5.60
N PRO A 107 12.87 -14.85 -4.80
CA PRO A 107 12.39 -13.54 -5.25
C PRO A 107 13.18 -13.00 -6.45
N GLN A 108 12.46 -12.40 -7.39
CA GLN A 108 13.09 -11.79 -8.57
C GLN A 108 13.49 -10.34 -8.25
N LEU A 109 14.76 -10.01 -8.49
CA LEU A 109 15.20 -8.61 -8.43
C LEU A 109 14.63 -7.84 -9.61
N VAL A 110 13.85 -6.80 -9.33
CA VAL A 110 13.36 -5.84 -10.33
C VAL A 110 14.32 -4.65 -10.37
N PRO A 111 15.02 -4.39 -11.48
CA PRO A 111 15.94 -3.26 -11.57
C PRO A 111 15.21 -1.92 -11.47
N GLU A 112 15.76 -1.00 -10.69
CA GLU A 112 15.21 0.35 -10.61
C GLU A 112 15.62 1.18 -11.83
N PRO A 113 14.68 1.88 -12.48
CA PRO A 113 15.02 2.78 -13.58
C PRO A 113 15.80 4.00 -13.05
N PHE A 114 16.65 4.56 -13.92
CA PHE A 114 17.28 5.85 -13.67
C PHE A 114 16.44 6.96 -14.31
N ASP A 115 15.54 7.56 -13.52
CA ASP A 115 14.50 8.49 -14.01
C ASP A 115 14.99 9.91 -14.30
N GLN A 116 16.25 10.22 -14.00
CA GLN A 116 16.77 11.56 -14.23
C GLN A 116 17.04 11.81 -15.73
N PRO A 117 16.40 12.82 -16.34
CA PRO A 117 16.59 13.11 -17.74
C PRO A 117 18.02 13.61 -18.00
N GLU A 118 18.57 13.24 -19.15
CA GLU A 118 19.88 13.76 -19.57
C GLU A 118 19.81 15.28 -19.76
N PRO A 119 20.78 16.04 -19.21
CA PRO A 119 20.86 17.48 -19.40
C PRO A 119 20.87 17.87 -20.88
N VAL A 120 19.99 18.79 -21.26
CA VAL A 120 19.86 19.23 -22.66
C VAL A 120 20.87 20.34 -22.94
N LEU A 121 21.58 20.23 -24.07
CA LEU A 121 22.52 21.26 -24.51
C LEU A 121 21.79 22.60 -24.72
N PRO A 122 22.22 23.71 -24.07
CA PRO A 122 21.53 24.98 -24.18
C PRO A 122 21.76 25.61 -25.56
N GLU A 123 20.69 26.08 -26.19
CA GLU A 123 20.82 26.85 -27.42
C GLU A 123 21.53 28.19 -27.17
N PRO A 124 22.55 28.54 -27.98
CA PRO A 124 23.29 29.77 -27.82
C PRO A 124 22.41 30.98 -28.15
N ARG A 125 22.44 32.02 -27.30
CA ARG A 125 21.84 33.31 -27.61
C ARG A 125 22.59 33.94 -28.78
N LYS A 126 21.86 34.26 -29.84
CA LYS A 126 22.40 34.90 -31.05
C LYS A 126 22.68 36.37 -30.78
N LEU A 127 23.73 36.91 -31.41
CA LEU A 127 24.03 38.34 -31.37
C LEU A 127 23.02 39.09 -32.25
N ASP A 128 22.40 40.15 -31.70
CA ASP A 128 21.52 41.05 -32.45
C ASP A 128 22.28 42.27 -32.98
N TRP A 129 21.66 43.05 -33.86
CA TRP A 129 22.27 44.27 -34.42
C TRP A 129 22.65 45.29 -33.33
N LYS A 130 21.94 45.30 -32.19
CA LYS A 130 22.27 46.13 -31.03
C LYS A 130 23.58 45.67 -30.35
N ALA A 131 23.87 44.38 -30.34
CA ALA A 131 25.13 43.83 -29.84
C ALA A 131 26.31 44.20 -30.75
N TRP A 132 26.07 44.40 -32.05
CA TRP A 132 27.11 44.90 -32.96
C TRP A 132 27.51 46.36 -32.65
N LEU A 133 26.54 47.20 -32.28
CA LEU A 133 26.76 48.61 -31.94
C LEU A 133 27.27 48.86 -30.51
N CYS A 134 26.98 47.96 -29.57
CA CYS A 134 27.33 48.13 -28.15
C CYS A 134 28.21 46.97 -27.65
N PRO A 135 29.53 47.18 -27.50
CA PRO A 135 30.46 46.15 -27.03
C PRO A 135 30.07 45.53 -25.68
N ALA A 136 29.53 46.32 -24.74
CA ALA A 136 29.06 45.84 -23.45
C ALA A 136 27.92 44.81 -23.58
N ARG A 137 26.98 45.03 -24.52
CA ARG A 137 25.86 44.09 -24.78
C ARG A 137 26.36 42.81 -25.44
N ARG A 138 27.31 42.91 -26.38
CA ARG A 138 27.98 41.74 -26.98
C ARG A 138 28.66 40.88 -25.92
N ASN A 139 29.46 41.50 -25.06
CA ASN A 139 30.17 40.81 -23.98
C ASN A 139 29.18 40.16 -23.00
N ALA A 140 28.06 40.83 -22.68
CA ALA A 140 27.03 40.25 -21.81
C ALA A 140 26.36 39.00 -22.43
N ILE A 141 26.09 38.98 -23.74
CA ILE A 141 25.51 37.81 -24.44
C ILE A 141 26.52 36.66 -24.49
N LEU A 142 27.78 36.94 -24.81
CA LEU A 142 28.85 35.92 -24.82
C LEU A 142 29.06 35.32 -23.43
N ASN A 143 29.21 36.15 -22.39
CA ASN A 143 29.33 35.69 -21.00
C ASN A 143 28.10 34.88 -20.57
N SER A 144 26.89 35.25 -21.02
CA SER A 144 25.66 34.49 -20.73
C SER A 144 25.68 33.12 -21.42
N ASN A 145 26.18 33.01 -22.66
CA ASN A 145 26.31 31.73 -23.34
C ASN A 145 27.39 30.86 -22.68
N GLU A 146 28.54 31.44 -22.33
CA GLU A 146 29.61 30.75 -21.60
C GLU A 146 29.13 30.20 -20.25
N ARG A 147 28.35 30.98 -19.51
CA ARG A 147 27.70 30.52 -18.25
C ARG A 147 26.77 29.35 -18.49
N ARG A 148 25.88 29.43 -19.49
CA ARG A 148 24.95 28.33 -19.81
C ARG A 148 25.68 27.06 -20.22
N VAL A 149 26.74 27.18 -21.01
CA VAL A 149 27.60 26.04 -21.38
C VAL A 149 28.29 25.46 -20.15
N SER A 150 28.82 26.31 -19.26
CA SER A 150 29.48 25.88 -18.02
C SER A 150 28.51 25.19 -17.05
N GLU A 151 27.29 25.71 -16.92
CA GLU A 151 26.21 25.11 -16.13
C GLU A 151 25.80 23.74 -16.70
N HIS A 152 25.59 23.65 -18.02
CA HIS A 152 25.32 22.39 -18.69
C HIS A 152 26.45 21.38 -18.48
N GLN A 153 27.73 21.79 -18.60
CA GLN A 153 28.86 20.89 -18.33
C GLN A 153 28.84 20.35 -16.89
N ARG A 154 28.52 21.20 -15.90
CA ARG A 154 28.38 20.77 -14.50
C ARG A 154 27.22 19.78 -14.33
N GLN A 155 26.05 20.08 -14.91
CA GLN A 155 24.89 19.21 -14.88
C GLN A 155 25.18 17.87 -15.56
N GLN A 156 25.88 17.86 -16.70
CA GLN A 156 26.26 16.64 -17.42
C GLN A 156 27.20 15.78 -16.58
N LEU A 157 28.20 16.38 -15.92
CA LEU A 157 29.11 15.65 -15.02
C LEU A 157 28.38 15.07 -13.80
N GLN A 158 27.47 15.83 -13.20
CA GLN A 158 26.63 15.36 -12.09
C GLN A 158 25.76 14.19 -12.54
N TRP A 159 25.02 14.34 -13.63
CA TRP A 159 24.16 13.30 -14.19
C TRP A 159 24.96 12.03 -14.53
N GLN A 160 26.15 12.14 -15.13
CA GLN A 160 27.01 10.99 -15.42
C GLN A 160 27.46 10.27 -14.15
N SER A 161 27.85 11.03 -13.12
CA SER A 161 28.22 10.48 -11.80
C SER A 161 27.05 9.77 -11.13
N GLU A 162 25.86 10.37 -11.17
CA GLU A 162 24.64 9.81 -10.60
C GLU A 162 24.20 8.54 -11.33
N ARG A 163 24.26 8.54 -12.67
CA ARG A 163 23.98 7.36 -13.50
C ARG A 163 24.94 6.20 -13.22
N GLU A 164 26.23 6.48 -13.07
CA GLU A 164 27.22 5.44 -12.76
C GLU A 164 27.09 4.95 -11.31
N ASN A 165 26.78 5.83 -10.36
CA ASN A 165 26.44 5.43 -8.99
C ASN A 165 25.20 4.54 -8.95
N HIS A 166 24.15 4.88 -9.71
CA HIS A 166 22.95 4.04 -9.87
C HIS A 166 23.31 2.67 -10.42
N ARG A 167 24.05 2.61 -11.53
CA ARG A 167 24.51 1.35 -12.13
C ARG A 167 25.32 0.51 -11.14
N ARG A 168 26.20 1.12 -10.35
CA ARG A 168 26.99 0.43 -9.33
C ARG A 168 26.12 -0.14 -8.21
N LYS A 169 25.13 0.61 -7.72
CA LYS A 169 24.16 0.13 -6.71
C LYS A 169 23.37 -1.06 -7.24
N GLU A 170 22.84 -0.97 -8.46
CA GLU A 170 22.10 -2.06 -9.10
C GLU A 170 22.98 -3.31 -9.29
N GLY A 171 24.25 -3.13 -9.68
CA GLY A 171 25.21 -4.24 -9.75
C GLY A 171 25.49 -4.89 -8.40
N GLN A 172 25.56 -4.11 -7.32
CA GLN A 172 25.73 -4.62 -5.95
C GLN A 172 24.49 -5.38 -5.47
N ARG A 173 23.28 -4.88 -5.75
CA ARG A 173 22.02 -5.56 -5.45
C ARG A 173 21.91 -6.89 -6.19
N ALA A 174 22.22 -6.92 -7.49
CA ALA A 174 22.22 -8.14 -8.27
C ALA A 174 23.21 -9.20 -7.73
N ALA A 175 24.42 -8.78 -7.36
CA ALA A 175 25.40 -9.68 -6.75
C ALA A 175 24.96 -10.19 -5.36
N LEU A 176 24.27 -9.35 -4.58
CA LEU A 176 23.70 -9.75 -3.29
C LEU A 176 22.64 -10.85 -3.47
N TYR A 177 21.67 -10.63 -4.36
CA TYR A 177 20.61 -11.60 -4.67
C TYR A 177 21.19 -12.92 -5.20
N GLN A 178 22.20 -12.85 -6.08
CA GLN A 178 22.89 -14.05 -6.57
C GLN A 178 23.56 -14.85 -5.44
N ARG A 179 24.22 -14.16 -4.50
CA ARG A 179 24.85 -14.80 -3.33
C ARG A 179 23.84 -15.41 -2.38
N ALA A 180 22.71 -14.74 -2.15
CA ALA A 180 21.61 -15.26 -1.34
C ALA A 180 21.02 -16.54 -1.95
N GLN A 181 20.83 -16.55 -3.28
CA GLN A 181 20.39 -17.75 -4.01
C GLN A 181 21.38 -18.92 -3.89
N GLN A 182 22.67 -18.62 -3.75
CA GLN A 182 23.74 -19.60 -3.46
C GLN A 182 23.89 -19.92 -1.96
N ALA A 183 22.91 -19.56 -1.14
CA ALA A 183 22.86 -19.82 0.30
C ALA A 183 23.98 -19.15 1.13
N SER A 184 24.47 -17.98 0.71
CA SER A 184 25.33 -17.16 1.57
C SER A 184 24.49 -16.55 2.70
N VAL A 185 24.69 -17.00 3.95
CA VAL A 185 23.94 -16.54 5.14
C VAL A 185 23.84 -15.01 5.25
N PRO A 186 24.95 -14.25 5.20
CA PRO A 186 24.86 -12.79 5.28
C PRO A 186 24.11 -12.15 4.10
N ALA A 187 24.07 -12.81 2.94
CA ALA A 187 23.32 -12.31 1.79
C ALA A 187 21.83 -12.64 1.92
N MET A 188 21.48 -13.83 2.42
CA MET A 188 20.09 -14.22 2.69
C MET A 188 19.45 -13.31 3.74
N GLU A 189 20.19 -12.92 4.79
CA GLU A 189 19.69 -11.96 5.80
C GLU A 189 19.31 -10.62 5.17
N LEU A 190 20.19 -10.05 4.35
CA LEU A 190 19.93 -8.76 3.69
C LEU A 190 18.80 -8.84 2.66
N VAL A 191 18.68 -9.96 1.93
CA VAL A 191 17.57 -10.18 0.98
C VAL A 191 16.25 -10.42 1.71
N LEU A 192 16.26 -11.12 2.85
CA LEU A 192 15.08 -11.27 3.71
C LEU A 192 14.59 -9.91 4.20
N ASP A 193 15.50 -9.06 4.69
CA ASP A 193 15.18 -7.71 5.16
C ASP A 193 14.53 -6.86 4.05
N ASP A 194 15.21 -6.76 2.89
CA ASP A 194 14.72 -6.06 1.69
C ASP A 194 13.34 -6.59 1.26
N HIS A 195 13.18 -7.92 1.18
CA HIS A 195 11.97 -8.52 0.67
C HIS A 195 10.77 -8.43 1.61
N LEU A 196 10.99 -8.60 2.93
CA LEU A 196 9.91 -8.53 3.91
C LEU A 196 9.38 -7.09 4.08
N MET A 197 10.24 -6.08 3.87
CA MET A 197 9.84 -4.67 3.85
C MET A 197 8.98 -4.30 2.63
N ASP A 198 9.16 -4.97 1.50
CA ASP A 198 8.42 -4.72 0.26
C ASP A 198 7.01 -5.33 0.23
N ILE A 199 6.64 -6.13 1.24
CA ILE A 199 5.30 -6.73 1.31
C ILE A 199 4.27 -5.68 1.71
N ASP A 200 3.25 -5.51 0.87
CA ASP A 200 2.09 -4.65 1.14
C ASP A 200 1.15 -5.32 2.16
N TRP A 201 1.37 -5.02 3.44
CA TRP A 201 0.54 -5.54 4.54
C TRP A 201 -0.77 -4.77 4.64
N PRO A 202 -1.93 -5.45 4.72
CA PRO A 202 -3.23 -4.77 4.82
C PRO A 202 -3.48 -4.15 6.21
N GLN A 203 -2.64 -4.48 7.19
CA GLN A 203 -2.63 -3.92 8.54
C GLN A 203 -1.18 -3.67 8.96
N GLU A 204 -0.97 -2.67 9.82
CA GLU A 204 0.35 -2.37 10.35
C GLU A 204 0.88 -3.56 11.17
N THR A 205 2.16 -3.88 10.97
CA THR A 205 2.84 -4.99 11.64
C THR A 205 4.32 -4.69 11.70
N CYS A 206 4.96 -5.12 12.79
CA CYS A 206 6.41 -5.10 12.93
C CYS A 206 6.91 -6.54 12.98
N LEU A 207 8.06 -6.80 12.38
CA LEU A 207 8.69 -8.11 12.43
C LEU A 207 10.17 -7.97 12.77
N SER A 208 10.67 -8.95 13.50
CA SER A 208 12.09 -9.17 13.69
C SER A 208 12.41 -10.61 13.34
N PHE A 209 13.60 -10.84 12.79
CA PHE A 209 14.02 -12.18 12.42
C PHE A 209 15.49 -12.41 12.75
N GLU A 210 15.82 -13.68 12.98
CA GLU A 210 17.19 -14.13 13.18
C GLU A 210 17.43 -15.39 12.37
N LEU A 211 18.54 -15.41 11.64
CA LEU A 211 18.99 -16.58 10.91
C LEU A 211 20.11 -17.26 11.71
N SER A 212 20.03 -18.58 11.90
CA SER A 212 21.08 -19.33 12.58
C SER A 212 22.42 -19.22 11.82
N ALA A 213 23.53 -19.34 12.54
CA ALA A 213 24.87 -19.18 11.96
C ALA A 213 25.17 -20.15 10.79
N ASP A 214 24.54 -21.32 10.78
CA ASP A 214 24.62 -22.32 9.70
C ASP A 214 23.58 -22.11 8.58
N GLY A 215 22.70 -21.12 8.71
CA GLY A 215 21.66 -20.77 7.75
C GLY A 215 20.52 -21.77 7.67
N LYS A 216 20.34 -22.63 8.68
CA LYS A 216 19.37 -23.74 8.66
C LYS A 216 18.07 -23.44 9.38
N VAL A 217 18.07 -22.51 10.33
CA VAL A 217 16.89 -22.15 11.11
C VAL A 217 16.66 -20.65 10.98
N LEU A 218 15.46 -20.27 10.51
CA LEU A 218 14.99 -18.90 10.54
C LEU A 218 13.98 -18.76 11.66
N MET A 219 14.21 -17.81 12.56
CA MET A 219 13.29 -17.43 13.62
C MET A 219 12.63 -16.10 13.26
N LEU A 220 11.32 -16.02 13.44
CA LEU A 220 10.49 -14.86 13.15
C LEU A 220 9.66 -14.54 14.38
N ASP A 221 9.79 -13.32 14.88
CA ASP A 221 8.90 -12.73 15.89
C ASP A 221 8.09 -11.62 15.22
N VAL A 222 6.76 -11.72 15.31
CA VAL A 222 5.82 -10.90 14.54
C VAL A 222 4.84 -10.22 15.49
N ASP A 223 4.85 -8.90 15.47
CA ASP A 223 3.85 -8.07 16.13
C ASP A 223 2.58 -8.05 15.27
N LEU A 224 1.54 -8.71 15.78
CA LEU A 224 0.27 -8.89 15.12
C LEU A 224 -0.63 -7.69 15.39
N PRO A 225 -1.42 -7.25 14.40
CA PRO A 225 -2.37 -6.18 14.61
C PRO A 225 -3.40 -6.54 15.70
N GLU A 226 -3.96 -5.52 16.32
CA GLU A 226 -5.02 -5.63 17.31
C GLU A 226 -6.38 -5.88 16.64
N ILE A 227 -7.23 -6.69 17.29
CA ILE A 227 -8.58 -6.97 16.75
C ILE A 227 -9.46 -5.71 16.75
N GLU A 228 -9.14 -4.74 17.62
CA GLU A 228 -9.86 -3.49 17.79
C GLU A 228 -9.81 -2.60 16.55
N ASP A 229 -8.71 -2.67 15.79
CA ASP A 229 -8.41 -1.85 14.61
C ASP A 229 -8.91 -2.47 13.30
N PHE A 230 -9.51 -3.65 13.38
CA PHE A 230 -10.08 -4.29 12.20
C PHE A 230 -11.37 -3.61 11.75
N PRO A 231 -11.62 -3.52 10.43
CA PRO A 231 -12.89 -3.04 9.89
C PRO A 231 -14.07 -3.90 10.40
N LYS A 232 -15.08 -3.22 10.96
CA LYS A 232 -16.25 -3.85 11.62
C LYS A 232 -17.50 -3.85 10.75
N THR A 233 -17.42 -3.30 9.54
CA THR A 233 -18.59 -3.04 8.69
C THR A 233 -18.38 -3.55 7.27
N GLU A 234 -19.46 -4.01 6.64
CA GLU A 234 -19.56 -4.23 5.21
C GLU A 234 -20.44 -3.13 4.63
N LEU A 235 -19.97 -2.49 3.55
CA LEU A 235 -20.66 -1.35 2.94
C LEU A 235 -21.31 -1.75 1.61
N ARG A 236 -22.51 -1.24 1.34
CA ARG A 236 -23.15 -1.40 0.02
C ARG A 236 -23.82 -0.11 -0.40
N LEU A 237 -23.69 0.26 -1.67
CA LEU A 237 -24.44 1.38 -2.23
C LEU A 237 -25.94 1.08 -2.23
N TYR A 238 -26.76 2.11 -2.02
CA TYR A 238 -28.20 1.99 -2.22
C TYR A 238 -28.53 1.71 -3.68
N GLN A 239 -29.46 0.78 -3.91
CA GLN A 239 -29.96 0.47 -5.27
C GLN A 239 -30.70 1.64 -5.91
N ARG A 240 -31.23 2.57 -5.12
CA ARG A 240 -31.92 3.78 -5.57
C ARG A 240 -31.54 4.96 -4.68
N GLY A 241 -31.31 6.12 -5.30
CA GLY A 241 -30.90 7.33 -4.60
C GLY A 241 -29.41 7.37 -4.31
N ILE A 242 -29.01 8.25 -3.39
CA ILE A 242 -27.62 8.44 -2.96
C ILE A 242 -27.55 8.13 -1.47
N GLY A 243 -26.76 7.13 -1.12
CA GLY A 243 -26.57 6.63 0.24
C GLY A 243 -25.85 5.29 0.25
N VAL A 244 -25.38 4.91 1.44
CA VAL A 244 -24.65 3.67 1.71
C VAL A 244 -25.36 2.94 2.83
N SER A 245 -25.63 1.63 2.66
CA SER A 245 -26.05 0.77 3.75
C SER A 245 -24.82 0.25 4.47
N VAL A 246 -24.79 0.41 5.79
CA VAL A 246 -23.79 -0.20 6.64
C VAL A 246 -24.36 -1.47 7.26
N LYS A 247 -23.59 -2.55 7.18
CA LYS A 247 -23.89 -3.80 7.88
C LYS A 247 -22.73 -4.10 8.83
N GLU A 248 -23.00 -4.02 10.12
CA GLU A 248 -22.02 -4.42 11.14
C GLU A 248 -21.79 -5.94 11.11
N LEU A 249 -20.53 -6.33 11.28
CA LEU A 249 -20.14 -7.70 11.52
C LEU A 249 -20.56 -8.10 12.94
N SER A 250 -21.00 -9.34 13.11
CA SER A 250 -21.13 -9.89 14.46
C SER A 250 -19.74 -10.07 15.08
N ASP A 251 -19.64 -10.03 16.41
CA ASP A 251 -18.39 -10.32 17.13
C ASP A 251 -17.72 -11.61 16.68
N THR A 252 -18.52 -12.64 16.38
CA THR A 252 -17.99 -13.93 15.93
C THR A 252 -17.43 -13.85 14.51
N ALA A 253 -18.04 -13.05 13.63
CA ALA A 253 -17.50 -12.83 12.29
C ALA A 253 -16.20 -12.03 12.35
N LEU A 254 -16.13 -10.99 13.19
CA LEU A 254 -14.91 -10.21 13.40
C LEU A 254 -13.77 -11.07 13.95
N ARG A 255 -14.02 -11.89 14.98
CA ARG A 255 -13.02 -12.82 15.54
C ARG A 255 -12.54 -13.85 14.52
N LYS A 256 -13.41 -14.33 13.64
CA LYS A 256 -13.02 -15.24 12.56
C LYS A 256 -12.16 -14.56 11.50
N LEU A 257 -12.49 -13.32 11.13
CA LEU A 257 -11.69 -12.52 10.21
C LEU A 257 -10.29 -12.27 10.80
N TYR A 258 -10.23 -11.86 12.06
CA TYR A 258 -8.99 -11.66 12.81
C TYR A 258 -8.14 -12.94 12.84
N MET A 259 -8.75 -14.06 13.24
CA MET A 259 -8.11 -15.37 13.26
C MET A 259 -7.55 -15.76 11.88
N ALA A 260 -8.32 -15.59 10.81
CA ALA A 260 -7.87 -15.87 9.44
C ALA A 260 -6.70 -14.97 9.04
N HIS A 261 -6.75 -13.69 9.39
CA HIS A 261 -5.70 -12.73 9.08
C HIS A 261 -4.37 -13.09 9.75
N VAL A 262 -4.35 -13.25 11.08
CA VAL A 262 -3.09 -13.48 11.81
C VAL A 262 -2.42 -14.81 11.43
N HIS A 263 -3.20 -15.85 11.12
CA HIS A 263 -2.65 -17.10 10.58
C HIS A 263 -2.24 -16.95 9.12
N GLY A 264 -2.97 -16.16 8.33
CA GLY A 264 -2.60 -15.82 6.95
C GLY A 264 -1.27 -15.08 6.87
N MET A 265 -1.02 -14.14 7.79
CA MET A 265 0.28 -13.47 7.93
C MET A 265 1.39 -14.46 8.24
N GLY A 266 1.19 -15.33 9.24
CA GLY A 266 2.18 -16.35 9.59
C GLY A 266 2.47 -17.29 8.40
N PHE A 267 1.43 -17.75 7.72
CA PHE A 267 1.56 -18.57 6.52
C PHE A 267 2.33 -17.85 5.42
N ARG A 268 2.06 -16.55 5.20
CA ARG A 268 2.79 -15.73 4.22
C ARG A 268 4.26 -15.62 4.58
N LEU A 269 4.58 -15.18 5.79
CA LEU A 269 5.94 -14.98 6.27
C LEU A 269 6.77 -16.26 6.26
N ILE A 270 6.19 -17.42 6.60
CA ILE A 270 6.88 -18.71 6.51
C ILE A 270 7.27 -19.03 5.07
N GLY A 271 6.36 -18.81 4.11
CA GLY A 271 6.67 -19.03 2.70
C GLY A 271 7.76 -18.08 2.18
N GLU A 272 7.69 -16.81 2.55
CA GLU A 272 8.73 -15.82 2.22
C GLU A 272 10.08 -16.20 2.82
N GLY A 273 10.10 -16.62 4.09
CA GLY A 273 11.29 -17.13 4.76
C GLY A 273 11.95 -18.28 4.00
N PHE A 274 11.17 -19.26 3.55
CA PHE A 274 11.69 -20.37 2.77
C PHE A 274 12.14 -19.98 1.36
N ALA A 275 11.43 -19.06 0.71
CA ALA A 275 11.74 -18.59 -0.65
C ALA A 275 13.03 -17.74 -0.69
N CYS A 276 13.19 -16.80 0.25
CA CYS A 276 14.31 -15.88 0.31
C CYS A 276 15.60 -16.50 0.87
N ALA A 277 15.49 -17.55 1.69
CA ALA A 277 16.64 -18.20 2.32
C ALA A 277 16.73 -19.70 1.96
N PRO A 278 17.30 -20.06 0.79
CA PRO A 278 17.26 -21.43 0.26
C PRO A 278 17.86 -22.52 1.15
N SER A 279 18.81 -22.19 2.04
CA SER A 279 19.40 -23.17 2.96
C SER A 279 18.56 -23.47 4.19
N VAL A 280 17.58 -22.61 4.53
CA VAL A 280 16.76 -22.74 5.73
C VAL A 280 15.96 -24.02 5.64
N GLU A 281 16.11 -24.92 6.60
CA GLU A 281 15.38 -26.19 6.69
C GLU A 281 14.20 -26.09 7.63
N THR A 282 14.25 -25.15 8.59
CA THR A 282 13.19 -24.93 9.58
C THR A 282 12.90 -23.44 9.75
N VAL A 283 11.62 -23.09 9.72
CA VAL A 283 11.14 -21.76 10.15
C VAL A 283 10.42 -21.93 11.49
N VAL A 284 10.77 -21.09 12.46
CA VAL A 284 10.02 -20.92 13.70
C VAL A 284 9.41 -19.53 13.67
N LEU A 285 8.08 -19.43 13.69
CA LEU A 285 7.38 -18.16 13.70
C LEU A 285 6.54 -18.05 14.96
N SER A 286 6.69 -16.94 15.67
CA SER A 286 5.92 -16.59 16.87
C SER A 286 5.20 -15.27 16.65
N GLY A 287 3.88 -15.29 16.75
CA GLY A 287 3.04 -14.10 16.62
C GLY A 287 2.57 -13.63 18.00
N PHE A 288 2.80 -12.37 18.32
CA PHE A 288 2.38 -11.74 19.58
C PHE A 288 1.58 -10.48 19.33
N THR A 289 0.90 -10.00 20.35
CA THR A 289 0.29 -8.65 20.39
C THR A 289 0.71 -8.00 21.70
N GLN A 290 0.72 -6.68 21.74
CA GLN A 290 1.11 -5.93 22.93
C GLN A 290 -0.08 -5.65 23.83
N VAL A 291 0.07 -5.95 25.13
CA VAL A 291 -0.97 -5.69 26.13
C VAL A 291 -0.41 -4.83 27.24
N THR A 292 -1.14 -3.79 27.62
CA THR A 292 -0.78 -2.98 28.80
C THR A 292 -1.19 -3.71 30.08
N ASN A 293 -0.22 -4.04 30.92
CA ASN A 293 -0.45 -4.57 32.25
C ASN A 293 -1.06 -3.50 33.15
N ALA A 294 -2.34 -3.67 33.53
CA ALA A 294 -3.07 -2.69 34.31
C ALA A 294 -2.49 -2.42 35.72
N ALA A 295 -1.72 -3.37 36.28
CA ALA A 295 -1.13 -3.22 37.60
C ALA A 295 0.19 -2.43 37.58
N THR A 296 0.96 -2.53 36.49
CA THR A 296 2.31 -1.94 36.38
C THR A 296 2.38 -0.80 35.37
N GLY A 297 1.39 -0.66 34.49
CA GLY A 297 1.39 0.24 33.34
C GLY A 297 2.40 -0.15 32.25
N ARG A 298 3.05 -1.31 32.35
CA ARG A 298 4.03 -1.78 31.37
C ARG A 298 3.34 -2.46 30.20
N VAL A 299 3.88 -2.24 29.01
CA VAL A 299 3.51 -3.02 27.82
C VAL A 299 4.26 -4.35 27.87
N GLU A 300 3.52 -5.44 27.71
CA GLU A 300 4.03 -6.81 27.74
C GLU A 300 3.58 -7.56 26.48
N ASP A 301 4.47 -8.36 25.91
CA ASP A 301 4.16 -9.16 24.72
C ASP A 301 3.31 -10.38 25.11
N LYS A 302 2.17 -10.50 24.45
CA LYS A 302 1.26 -11.62 24.59
C LYS A 302 1.30 -12.47 23.32
N TYR A 303 2.09 -13.54 23.35
CA TYR A 303 2.16 -14.51 22.26
C TYR A 303 0.83 -15.23 22.08
N LEU A 304 0.28 -15.18 20.87
CA LEU A 304 -1.00 -15.78 20.48
C LEU A 304 -0.81 -17.18 19.87
N TYR A 305 0.25 -17.35 19.09
CA TYR A 305 0.64 -18.65 18.55
C TYR A 305 2.15 -18.69 18.24
N SER A 306 2.69 -19.89 18.19
CA SER A 306 4.06 -20.14 17.72
C SER A 306 4.09 -21.45 16.95
N VAL A 307 4.70 -21.48 15.77
CA VAL A 307 4.69 -22.62 14.88
C VAL A 307 6.09 -22.94 14.39
N LYS A 308 6.44 -24.21 14.40
CA LYS A 308 7.69 -24.72 13.83
C LYS A 308 7.39 -25.54 12.58
N VAL A 309 7.98 -25.13 11.46
CA VAL A 309 7.70 -25.68 10.14
C VAL A 309 9.00 -26.16 9.51
N LYS A 310 9.01 -27.38 8.98
CA LYS A 310 10.13 -27.91 8.19
C LYS A 310 9.89 -27.65 6.70
N ARG A 311 10.94 -27.30 5.96
CA ARG A 311 10.88 -27.03 4.51
C ARG A 311 10.25 -28.17 3.73
N GLU A 312 10.61 -29.42 4.05
CA GLU A 312 10.08 -30.61 3.38
C GLU A 312 8.55 -30.70 3.54
N ALA A 313 8.05 -30.53 4.76
CA ALA A 313 6.62 -30.57 5.05
C ALA A 313 5.89 -29.37 4.41
N TRP A 314 6.50 -28.19 4.41
CA TRP A 314 5.97 -27.01 3.72
C TRP A 314 5.85 -27.22 2.21
N GLY A 315 6.82 -27.90 1.60
CA GLY A 315 6.83 -28.23 0.18
C GLY A 315 5.69 -29.16 -0.27
N ALA A 316 4.96 -29.79 0.65
CA ALA A 316 3.79 -30.60 0.33
C ALA A 316 2.52 -29.78 0.05
N ILE A 317 2.54 -28.47 0.35
CA ILE A 317 1.42 -27.56 0.06
C ILE A 317 1.32 -27.33 -1.46
N GLN A 318 0.09 -27.31 -1.98
CA GLN A 318 -0.16 -26.99 -3.38
C GLN A 318 -0.22 -25.46 -3.61
N PHE A 319 0.94 -24.83 -3.78
CA PHE A 319 1.05 -23.37 -3.98
C PHE A 319 0.32 -22.85 -5.24
N GLY A 320 0.10 -23.70 -6.24
CA GLY A 320 -0.74 -23.36 -7.40
C GLY A 320 -2.24 -23.28 -7.11
N ASN A 321 -2.68 -23.59 -5.89
CA ASN A 321 -4.09 -23.61 -5.48
C ASN A 321 -4.31 -23.05 -4.07
N LEU A 322 -3.58 -21.99 -3.70
CA LEU A 322 -3.68 -21.36 -2.37
C LEU A 322 -5.10 -20.86 -2.04
N GLY A 323 -5.91 -20.52 -3.05
CA GLY A 323 -7.31 -20.13 -2.85
C GLY A 323 -8.22 -21.22 -2.26
N GLN A 324 -7.72 -22.46 -2.11
CA GLN A 324 -8.42 -23.56 -1.41
C GLN A 324 -7.73 -23.96 -0.10
N VAL A 325 -6.64 -23.28 0.27
CA VAL A 325 -5.90 -23.52 1.51
C VAL A 325 -6.46 -22.59 2.57
N ASP A 326 -6.92 -23.15 3.70
CA ASP A 326 -7.22 -22.37 4.90
C ASP A 326 -5.93 -22.26 5.74
N PRO A 327 -5.34 -21.07 5.92
CA PRO A 327 -4.12 -20.89 6.73
C PRO A 327 -4.27 -21.39 8.16
N VAL A 328 -5.46 -21.29 8.75
CA VAL A 328 -5.71 -21.70 10.14
C VAL A 328 -5.58 -23.20 10.30
N GLU A 329 -6.10 -23.96 9.34
CA GLU A 329 -6.02 -25.42 9.29
C GLU A 329 -4.65 -25.89 8.77
N ALA A 330 -4.08 -25.19 7.78
CA ALA A 330 -2.77 -25.51 7.23
C ALA A 330 -1.67 -25.39 8.29
N LEU A 331 -1.68 -24.32 9.09
CA LEU A 331 -0.70 -24.17 10.19
C LEU A 331 -0.90 -25.22 11.29
N ALA A 332 -2.13 -25.69 11.52
CA ALA A 332 -2.42 -26.74 12.49
C ALA A 332 -1.87 -28.12 12.09
N ALA A 333 -1.48 -28.31 10.82
CA ALA A 333 -0.82 -29.54 10.36
C ALA A 333 0.67 -29.61 10.73
N PHE A 334 1.26 -28.53 11.23
CA PHE A 334 2.65 -28.46 11.68
C PHE A 334 2.77 -28.47 13.21
N GLU A 335 3.99 -28.27 13.74
CA GLU A 335 4.25 -28.18 15.18
C GLU A 335 3.78 -26.82 15.73
N LEU A 336 2.46 -26.66 15.85
CA LEU A 336 1.78 -25.44 16.30
C LEU A 336 1.50 -25.46 17.81
N ARG A 337 1.91 -24.39 18.49
CA ARG A 337 1.47 -24.00 19.84
C ARG A 337 0.45 -22.87 19.70
N ARG A 338 -0.80 -23.13 20.09
CA ARG A 338 -1.90 -22.15 20.07
C ARG A 338 -2.97 -22.56 21.07
N ASP A 339 -3.43 -21.63 21.90
CA ASP A 339 -4.63 -21.80 22.72
C ASP A 339 -5.71 -20.84 22.20
N MET A 340 -6.72 -21.40 21.53
CA MET A 340 -7.77 -20.63 20.87
C MET A 340 -9.09 -21.39 20.84
N THR A 341 -10.20 -20.69 21.07
CA THR A 341 -11.54 -21.26 20.88
C THR A 341 -11.88 -21.45 19.40
N LYS A 342 -12.87 -22.29 19.08
CA LYS A 342 -13.41 -22.41 17.69
C LYS A 342 -13.98 -21.10 17.14
N THR A 343 -14.26 -20.13 18.00
CA THR A 343 -14.78 -18.80 17.65
C THR A 343 -13.68 -17.75 17.49
N GLY A 344 -12.40 -18.12 17.60
CA GLY A 344 -11.27 -17.22 17.37
C GLY A 344 -10.84 -16.40 18.58
N ILE A 345 -11.16 -16.83 19.81
CA ILE A 345 -10.68 -16.15 21.03
C ILE A 345 -9.33 -16.75 21.42
N PHE A 346 -8.26 -15.96 21.35
CA PHE A 346 -6.90 -16.37 21.70
C PHE A 346 -6.59 -16.21 23.20
N ARG A 347 -5.82 -17.15 23.72
CA ARG A 347 -5.17 -17.09 25.03
C ARG A 347 -3.66 -17.10 24.83
N ALA A 348 -2.95 -16.54 25.81
CA ALA A 348 -1.51 -16.47 25.77
C ALA A 348 -0.87 -17.87 25.78
N ILE A 349 0.21 -18.04 25.05
CA ILE A 349 1.02 -19.26 25.03
C ILE A 349 2.49 -18.94 25.29
N GLU A 350 3.28 -19.96 25.63
CA GLU A 350 4.74 -19.87 25.61
C GLU A 350 5.26 -20.24 24.20
N PRO A 351 5.98 -19.35 23.50
CA PRO A 351 6.48 -19.63 22.17
C PRO A 351 7.54 -20.74 22.17
N TRP A 352 7.87 -21.26 21.00
CA TRP A 352 9.06 -22.10 20.85
C TRP A 352 10.30 -21.26 21.20
N GLY A 353 11.22 -21.84 21.97
CA GLY A 353 12.47 -21.16 22.31
C GLY A 353 13.44 -21.07 21.14
N SER A 354 14.35 -20.10 21.23
CA SER A 354 15.57 -19.96 20.42
C SER A 354 16.60 -21.03 20.73
#